data_AF-A0AAD5XGY8-F1
#
_entry.id   AF-A0AAD5XGY8-F1
#
_cell.length_a   1.000
_cell.length_b   1.000
_cell.length_c   1.000
_cell.angle_alpha   90.00
_cell.angle_beta   90.00
_cell.angle_gamma   90.00
#
_symmetry.space_group_name_H-M   'P 1'
#
loop_
_entity.id
_entity.type
_entity.pdbx_description
1 polymer ?
#
loop_
_entity_poly.entity_id
_entity_poly.type
_entity_poly.pdbx_seq_one_letter_code
_entity_poly.pdbx_strand_id
1 'polypeptide(L)'
;MSEQQQGDFARGFDAAASGTLDPMAAMAMSQLTESCPFKSVFALGAGFALGGVFGMFMSSMDMSSQAEFEKYGKMSTRDQIKHTFRDMGSRSYSSAKNFAVVGAVFAGTECVIETYRAKNDIYNGISAGCLTGAALAAKAGPYAMGTGCVGFAAFSAAIDYYMRHG
;
A
#
# COMPACT_ATOMS: atom_id res chain seq x y z
N MET A 1 -13.75 -6.00 -4.22
CA MET A 1 -13.55 -6.64 -2.91
C MET A 1 -14.88 -7.15 -2.41
N SER A 2 -15.27 -8.36 -2.83
CA SER A 2 -16.56 -8.97 -2.49
C SER A 2 -16.73 -9.05 -0.98
N GLU A 3 -17.97 -8.88 -0.51
CA GLU A 3 -18.50 -8.69 0.87
C GLU A 3 -17.82 -9.44 2.05
N GLN A 4 -16.91 -10.39 1.80
CA GLN A 4 -16.12 -11.08 2.83
C GLN A 4 -14.83 -10.34 3.25
N GLN A 5 -14.18 -9.58 2.36
CA GLN A 5 -12.83 -9.06 2.66
C GLN A 5 -12.81 -7.80 3.53
N GLN A 6 -13.94 -7.09 3.64
CA GLN A 6 -14.12 -6.04 4.64
C GLN A 6 -14.16 -6.61 6.07
N GLY A 7 -14.53 -7.89 6.24
CA GLY A 7 -14.55 -8.57 7.53
C GLY A 7 -13.19 -9.07 8.02
N ASP A 8 -12.24 -9.37 7.14
CA ASP A 8 -10.94 -9.96 7.52
C ASP A 8 -9.85 -8.91 7.76
N PHE A 9 -9.79 -7.84 6.97
CA PHE A 9 -8.87 -6.72 7.23
C PHE A 9 -9.32 -5.91 8.47
N ALA A 10 -10.63 -5.78 8.68
CA ALA A 10 -11.19 -5.25 9.93
C ALA A 10 -10.81 -6.14 11.12
N ARG A 11 -10.97 -7.48 11.05
CA ARG A 11 -10.53 -8.39 12.13
C ARG A 11 -9.02 -8.34 12.41
N GLY A 12 -8.18 -8.13 11.40
CA GLY A 12 -6.73 -7.97 11.56
C GLY A 12 -6.33 -6.66 12.24
N PHE A 13 -7.04 -5.57 11.97
CA PHE A 13 -6.80 -4.26 12.59
C PHE A 13 -7.53 -4.11 13.94
N ASP A 14 -8.70 -4.73 14.12
CA ASP A 14 -9.42 -4.89 15.39
C ASP A 14 -8.60 -5.71 16.39
N ALA A 15 -7.87 -6.75 15.93
CA ALA A 15 -6.92 -7.47 16.77
C ALA A 15 -5.71 -6.61 17.20
N ALA A 16 -5.36 -5.58 16.43
CA ALA A 16 -4.29 -4.63 16.78
C ALA A 16 -4.81 -3.43 17.62
N ALA A 17 -6.11 -3.11 17.51
CA ALA A 17 -6.76 -1.96 18.15
C ALA A 17 -7.57 -2.33 19.41
N SER A 18 -7.73 -3.62 19.74
CA SER A 18 -8.49 -4.11 20.91
C SER A 18 -7.75 -3.92 22.24
N GLY A 19 -7.25 -2.72 22.48
CA GLY A 19 -7.24 -2.12 23.81
C GLY A 19 -8.58 -1.41 24.03
N THR A 20 -9.66 -2.17 24.22
CA THR A 20 -11.00 -1.74 24.71
C THR A 20 -11.68 -0.55 23.99
N LEU A 21 -12.52 -0.82 22.97
CA LEU A 21 -13.46 0.18 22.41
C LEU A 21 -14.90 -0.35 22.36
N ASP A 22 -15.86 0.51 22.75
CA ASP A 22 -17.30 0.23 22.91
C ASP A 22 -18.06 -0.16 21.62
N PRO A 23 -19.09 -1.01 21.70
CA PRO A 23 -19.85 -1.54 20.55
C PRO A 23 -20.65 -0.46 19.76
N MET A 24 -20.97 0.68 20.35
CA MET A 24 -21.61 1.81 19.65
C MET A 24 -20.61 2.60 18.78
N ALA A 25 -19.34 2.67 19.21
CA ALA A 25 -18.26 3.26 18.41
C ALA A 25 -17.91 2.37 17.20
N ALA A 26 -18.04 1.05 17.33
CA ALA A 26 -17.85 0.10 16.24
C ALA A 26 -18.89 0.27 15.10
N MET A 27 -20.16 0.54 15.44
CA MET A 27 -21.22 0.77 14.45
C MET A 27 -21.15 2.17 13.80
N ALA A 28 -20.58 3.16 14.50
CA ALA A 28 -20.26 4.47 13.90
C ALA A 28 -19.00 4.40 13.01
N MET A 29 -18.02 3.59 13.40
CA MET A 29 -16.84 3.28 12.59
C MET A 29 -17.23 2.54 11.32
N SER A 30 -18.20 1.62 11.34
CA SER A 30 -18.59 0.87 10.13
C SER A 30 -19.20 1.76 9.04
N GLN A 31 -19.99 2.76 9.39
CA GLN A 31 -20.52 3.74 8.41
C GLN A 31 -19.43 4.65 7.85
N LEU A 32 -18.45 4.99 8.69
CA LEU A 32 -17.27 5.74 8.25
C LEU A 32 -16.36 4.88 7.37
N THR A 33 -16.24 3.58 7.64
CA THR A 33 -15.36 2.66 6.90
C THR A 33 -15.86 2.27 5.52
N GLU A 34 -17.15 2.43 5.24
CA GLU A 34 -17.73 2.22 3.89
C GLU A 34 -17.56 3.41 2.95
N SER A 35 -17.18 4.58 3.47
CA SER A 35 -17.01 5.77 2.65
C SER A 35 -15.74 5.68 1.79
N CYS A 36 -15.85 5.90 0.47
CA CYS A 36 -14.68 5.89 -0.44
C CYS A 36 -13.50 6.78 0.02
N PRO A 37 -13.74 8.01 0.56
CA PRO A 37 -12.67 8.84 1.10
C PRO A 37 -11.98 8.18 2.30
N PHE A 38 -12.74 7.57 3.20
CA PHE A 38 -12.17 6.91 4.37
C PHE A 38 -11.39 5.65 3.99
N LYS A 39 -11.95 4.80 3.11
CA LYS A 39 -11.26 3.60 2.59
C LYS A 39 -9.93 3.96 1.95
N SER A 40 -9.89 5.07 1.19
CA SER A 40 -8.67 5.58 0.58
C SER A 40 -7.66 6.11 1.60
N VAL A 41 -8.09 6.90 2.59
CA VAL A 41 -7.22 7.44 3.66
C VAL A 41 -6.66 6.32 4.53
N PHE A 42 -7.48 5.34 4.86
CA PHE A 42 -7.05 4.20 5.65
C PHE A 42 -6.06 3.32 4.88
N ALA A 43 -6.34 3.02 3.60
CA ALA A 43 -5.41 2.32 2.72
C ALA A 43 -4.09 3.09 2.52
N LEU A 44 -4.16 4.43 2.49
CA LEU A 44 -2.97 5.29 2.48
C LEU A 44 -2.15 5.11 3.75
N GLY A 45 -2.78 5.18 4.92
CA GLY A 45 -2.10 4.99 6.21
C GLY A 45 -1.46 3.61 6.35
N ALA A 46 -2.21 2.57 5.98
CA ALA A 46 -1.72 1.19 5.98
C ALA A 46 -0.55 1.01 5.00
N GLY A 47 -0.67 1.54 3.78
CA GLY A 47 0.40 1.52 2.77
C GLY A 47 1.64 2.30 3.19
N PHE A 48 1.48 3.44 3.87
CA PHE A 48 2.59 4.22 4.41
C PHE A 48 3.34 3.45 5.49
N ALA A 49 2.63 2.83 6.44
CA ALA A 49 3.23 2.03 7.50
C ALA A 49 4.00 0.82 6.94
N LEU A 50 3.36 0.05 6.05
CA LEU A 50 3.98 -1.10 5.39
C LEU A 50 5.21 -0.66 4.57
N GLY A 51 5.09 0.41 3.78
CA GLY A 51 6.17 0.92 2.95
C GLY A 51 7.33 1.54 3.74
N GLY A 52 7.05 2.08 4.93
CA GLY A 52 8.08 2.58 5.84
C GLY A 52 8.93 1.46 6.43
N VAL A 53 8.28 0.40 6.91
CA VAL A 53 8.96 -0.81 7.42
C VAL A 53 9.73 -1.50 6.29
N PHE A 54 9.08 -1.71 5.15
CA PHE A 54 9.70 -2.31 3.96
C PHE A 54 10.88 -1.48 3.46
N GLY A 55 10.74 -0.15 3.38
CA GLY A 55 11.80 0.75 2.93
C GLY A 55 12.99 0.81 3.89
N MET A 56 12.74 0.71 5.20
CA MET A 56 13.80 0.63 6.21
C MET A 56 14.57 -0.70 6.08
N PHE A 57 13.86 -1.81 5.90
CA PHE A 57 14.46 -3.12 5.65
C PHE A 57 15.30 -3.14 4.38
N MET A 58 14.75 -2.63 3.27
CA MET A 58 15.46 -2.57 1.99
C MET A 58 16.73 -1.69 2.08
N SER A 59 16.64 -0.57 2.80
CA SER A 59 17.80 0.32 3.02
C SER A 59 18.92 -0.38 3.81
N SER A 60 18.57 -1.25 4.76
CA SER A 60 19.54 -2.07 5.50
C SER A 60 20.30 -3.02 4.57
N MET A 61 19.63 -3.58 3.56
CA MET A 61 20.27 -4.46 2.57
C MET A 61 21.19 -3.68 1.61
N ASP A 62 20.77 -2.51 1.13
CA ASP A 62 21.58 -1.69 0.23
C ASP A 62 22.86 -1.16 0.90
N MET A 63 22.80 -0.82 2.19
CA MET A 63 23.96 -0.38 2.98
C MET A 63 25.03 -1.46 3.17
N SER A 64 24.68 -2.73 2.98
CA SER A 64 25.63 -3.86 3.05
C SER A 64 26.45 -4.05 1.78
N SER A 65 26.17 -3.27 0.72
CA SER A 65 26.86 -3.36 -0.57
C SER A 65 28.22 -2.63 -0.57
N GLN A 66 29.20 -3.16 -1.33
CA GLN A 66 30.57 -2.62 -1.42
C GLN A 66 30.65 -1.13 -1.83
N ALA A 67 29.61 -0.58 -2.46
CA ALA A 67 29.54 0.81 -2.90
C ALA A 67 29.52 1.84 -1.75
N GLU A 68 29.08 1.44 -0.55
CA GLU A 68 29.01 2.34 0.61
C GLU A 68 30.30 2.34 1.46
N PHE A 69 31.11 1.27 1.39
CA PHE A 69 32.38 1.19 2.13
C PHE A 69 33.38 2.27 1.69
N GLU A 70 33.43 2.59 0.39
CA GLU A 70 34.23 3.70 -0.13
C GLU A 70 33.66 5.08 0.22
N LYS A 71 32.33 5.20 0.33
CA LYS A 71 31.63 6.47 0.56
C LYS A 71 31.67 6.89 2.04
N TYR A 72 31.62 5.94 2.97
CA TYR A 72 31.66 6.19 4.41
C TYR A 72 33.01 5.95 5.07
N GLY A 73 33.91 5.18 4.44
CA GLY A 73 35.26 4.93 4.96
C GLY A 73 36.13 6.18 5.17
N LYS A 74 35.72 7.34 4.64
CA LYS A 74 36.43 8.63 4.78
C LYS A 74 35.86 9.57 5.85
N MET A 75 34.81 9.20 6.60
CA MET A 75 34.17 10.07 7.60
C MET A 75 34.23 9.51 9.03
N SER A 76 34.22 10.40 10.02
CA SER A 76 34.14 10.07 11.46
C SER A 76 32.90 9.23 11.79
N THR A 77 32.99 8.31 12.75
CA THR A 77 31.92 7.36 13.12
C THR A 77 30.60 8.05 13.48
N ARG A 78 30.67 9.27 14.03
CA ARG A 78 29.48 10.07 14.36
C ARG A 78 28.78 10.64 13.12
N ASP A 79 29.56 11.10 12.14
CA ASP A 79 29.02 11.64 10.89
C ASP A 79 28.50 10.53 9.99
N GLN A 80 29.14 9.35 9.97
CA GLN A 80 28.62 8.16 9.30
C GLN A 80 27.24 7.79 9.81
N ILE A 81 27.06 7.63 11.13
CA ILE A 81 25.76 7.27 11.71
C ILE A 81 24.70 8.31 11.36
N LYS A 82 25.04 9.61 11.40
CA LYS A 82 24.11 10.69 11.07
C LYS A 82 23.71 10.67 9.59
N HIS A 83 24.66 10.45 8.68
CA HIS A 83 24.40 10.37 7.25
C HIS A 83 23.61 9.11 6.89
N THR A 84 24.00 7.97 7.45
CA THR A 84 23.29 6.69 7.32
C THR A 84 21.85 6.80 7.79
N PHE A 85 21.61 7.34 9.00
CA PHE A 85 20.25 7.47 9.51
C PHE A 85 19.39 8.40 8.63
N ARG A 86 19.99 9.46 8.09
CA ARG A 86 19.31 10.39 7.18
C ARG A 86 19.05 9.77 5.81
N ASP A 87 19.95 8.94 5.29
CA ASP A 87 19.75 8.22 4.02
C ASP A 87 18.69 7.12 4.17
N MET A 88 18.78 6.31 5.24
CA MET A 88 17.76 5.31 5.59
C MET A 88 16.38 5.95 5.77
N GLY A 89 16.30 7.08 6.48
CA GLY A 89 15.05 7.81 6.67
C GLY A 89 14.48 8.36 5.36
N SER A 90 15.33 8.92 4.49
CA SER A 90 14.91 9.44 3.19
C SER A 90 14.38 8.34 2.27
N ARG A 91 15.08 7.19 2.22
CA ARG A 91 14.66 6.02 1.43
C ARG A 91 13.37 5.40 1.98
N SER A 92 13.29 5.18 3.29
CA SER A 92 12.09 4.69 3.95
C SER A 92 10.88 5.60 3.70
N TYR A 93 11.06 6.93 3.81
CA TYR A 93 10.00 7.89 3.52
C TYR A 93 9.55 7.87 2.06
N SER A 94 10.49 7.76 1.12
CA SER A 94 10.18 7.63 -0.30
C SER A 94 9.37 6.36 -0.58
N SER A 95 9.81 5.22 -0.04
CA SER A 95 9.08 3.95 -0.15
C SER A 95 7.70 4.04 0.48
N ALA A 96 7.60 4.53 1.71
CA ALA A 96 6.34 4.75 2.41
C ALA A 96 5.35 5.56 1.56
N LYS A 97 5.80 6.69 0.98
CA LYS A 97 4.97 7.54 0.12
C LYS A 97 4.48 6.81 -1.12
N ASN A 98 5.34 6.03 -1.78
CA ASN A 98 4.95 5.27 -2.98
C ASN A 98 3.87 4.22 -2.65
N PHE A 99 4.07 3.43 -1.59
CA PHE A 99 3.07 2.44 -1.16
C PHE A 99 1.77 3.07 -0.67
N ALA A 100 1.84 4.22 0.01
CA ALA A 100 0.66 4.99 0.39
C ALA A 100 -0.17 5.41 -0.83
N VAL A 101 0.49 5.98 -1.85
CA VAL A 101 -0.20 6.46 -3.07
C VAL A 101 -0.80 5.28 -3.84
N VAL A 102 -0.06 4.18 -3.99
CA VAL A 102 -0.56 2.97 -4.66
C VAL A 102 -1.80 2.43 -3.94
N GLY A 103 -1.74 2.28 -2.61
CA GLY A 103 -2.86 1.79 -1.81
C GLY A 103 -4.08 2.71 -1.85
N ALA A 104 -3.86 4.03 -1.78
CA ALA A 104 -4.93 5.02 -1.85
C ALA A 104 -5.64 5.01 -3.21
N VAL A 105 -4.88 4.99 -4.30
CA VAL A 105 -5.45 5.00 -5.67
C VAL A 105 -6.17 3.69 -5.94
N PHE A 106 -5.61 2.54 -5.52
CA PHE A 106 -6.28 1.25 -5.68
C PHE A 106 -7.61 1.21 -4.93
N ALA A 107 -7.61 1.51 -3.63
CA ALA A 107 -8.81 1.47 -2.79
C ALA A 107 -9.87 2.50 -3.25
N GLY A 108 -9.44 3.69 -3.66
CA GLY A 108 -10.34 4.72 -4.19
C GLY A 108 -10.95 4.33 -5.54
N THR A 109 -10.15 3.80 -6.46
CA THR A 109 -10.62 3.37 -7.79
C THR A 109 -11.59 2.21 -7.68
N GLU A 110 -11.29 1.24 -6.83
CA GLU A 110 -12.20 0.12 -6.55
C GLU A 110 -13.53 0.64 -5.98
N CYS A 111 -13.50 1.50 -4.96
CA CYS A 111 -14.73 2.02 -4.36
C CYS A 111 -15.61 2.79 -5.35
N VAL A 112 -15.00 3.58 -6.25
CA VAL A 112 -15.73 4.29 -7.32
C VAL A 112 -16.38 3.29 -8.30
N ILE A 113 -15.67 2.23 -8.67
CA ILE A 113 -16.21 1.18 -9.58
C ILE A 113 -17.34 0.40 -8.92
N GLU A 114 -17.18 0.05 -7.64
CA GLU A 114 -18.20 -0.64 -6.83
C GLU A 114 -19.46 0.24 -6.71
N THR A 115 -19.30 1.52 -6.41
CA THR A 115 -20.42 2.49 -6.32
C THR A 115 -21.14 2.63 -7.67
N TYR A 116 -20.40 2.62 -8.79
CA TYR A 116 -20.97 2.76 -10.13
C TYR A 116 -21.69 1.50 -10.63
N ARG A 117 -21.14 0.30 -10.34
CA ARG A 117 -21.72 -0.97 -10.84
C ARG A 117 -22.68 -1.64 -9.86
N ALA A 118 -22.71 -1.21 -8.59
CA ALA A 118 -23.50 -1.81 -7.51
C ALA A 118 -23.36 -3.34 -7.41
N LYS A 119 -22.21 -3.87 -7.82
CA LYS A 119 -21.86 -5.28 -7.80
C LYS A 119 -20.44 -5.42 -7.31
N ASN A 120 -20.14 -6.51 -6.61
CA ASN A 120 -18.82 -6.76 -6.08
C ASN A 120 -18.26 -8.09 -6.59
N ASP A 121 -17.57 -8.01 -7.72
CA ASP A 121 -17.04 -9.17 -8.44
C ASP A 121 -15.51 -9.07 -8.62
N ILE A 122 -14.86 -10.19 -8.94
CA ILE A 122 -13.42 -10.28 -9.25
C ILE A 122 -13.00 -9.31 -10.37
N TYR A 123 -13.92 -9.01 -11.30
CA TYR A 123 -13.69 -8.07 -12.38
C TYR A 123 -13.48 -6.63 -11.87
N ASN A 124 -14.03 -6.27 -10.72
CA ASN A 124 -13.80 -4.96 -10.12
C ASN A 124 -12.36 -4.84 -9.60
N GLY A 125 -11.84 -5.88 -8.95
CA GLY A 125 -10.44 -5.91 -8.50
C GLY A 125 -9.46 -5.85 -9.67
N ILE A 126 -9.71 -6.62 -10.73
CA ILE A 126 -8.87 -6.64 -11.94
C ILE A 126 -8.91 -5.29 -12.68
N SER A 127 -10.11 -4.72 -12.86
CA SER A 127 -10.25 -3.43 -13.56
C SER A 127 -9.71 -2.26 -12.73
N ALA A 128 -9.93 -2.24 -11.41
CA ALA A 128 -9.34 -1.28 -10.51
C ALA A 128 -7.81 -1.38 -10.48
N GLY A 129 -7.28 -2.61 -10.48
CA GLY A 129 -5.84 -2.89 -10.60
C GLY A 129 -5.27 -2.34 -11.91
N CYS A 130 -5.88 -2.68 -13.04
CA CYS A 130 -5.45 -2.18 -14.34
C CYS A 130 -5.47 -0.64 -14.40
N LEU A 131 -6.56 -0.01 -13.97
CA LEU A 131 -6.73 1.44 -13.99
C LEU A 131 -5.73 2.13 -13.06
N THR A 132 -5.50 1.58 -11.86
CA THR A 132 -4.50 2.09 -10.92
C THR A 132 -3.10 1.98 -11.50
N GLY A 133 -2.72 0.81 -12.03
CA GLY A 133 -1.42 0.60 -12.66
C GLY A 133 -1.18 1.50 -13.87
N ALA A 134 -2.20 1.68 -14.72
CA ALA A 134 -2.15 2.61 -15.84
C ALA A 134 -2.05 4.07 -15.39
N ALA A 135 -2.81 4.47 -14.38
CA ALA A 135 -2.82 5.85 -13.85
C ALA A 135 -1.47 6.23 -13.23
N LEU A 136 -0.86 5.32 -12.47
CA LEU A 136 0.45 5.54 -11.86
C LEU A 136 1.57 5.62 -12.90
N ALA A 137 1.47 4.82 -13.96
CA ALA A 137 2.45 4.80 -15.05
C ALA A 137 2.17 5.83 -16.16
N ALA A 138 1.11 6.64 -16.05
CA ALA A 138 0.68 7.57 -17.10
C ALA A 138 1.79 8.54 -17.55
N LYS A 139 2.63 8.98 -16.60
CA LYS A 139 3.74 9.89 -16.89
C LYS A 139 4.95 9.22 -17.57
N ALA A 140 5.04 7.89 -17.51
CA ALA A 140 6.14 7.12 -18.09
C ALA A 140 5.86 6.68 -19.55
N GLY A 141 4.68 7.01 -20.09
CA GLY A 141 4.30 6.74 -21.48
C GLY A 141 3.40 5.51 -21.68
N PRO A 142 2.86 5.31 -22.89
CA PRO A 142 1.82 4.30 -23.14
C PRO A 142 2.29 2.86 -22.93
N TYR A 143 3.56 2.57 -23.21
CA TYR A 143 4.15 1.25 -22.95
C TYR A 143 4.18 0.94 -21.44
N ALA A 144 4.56 1.91 -20.62
CA ALA A 144 4.56 1.77 -19.16
C ALA A 144 3.14 1.65 -18.59
N MET A 145 2.17 2.36 -19.18
CA MET A 145 0.76 2.20 -18.82
C MET A 145 0.24 0.79 -19.11
N GLY A 146 0.59 0.24 -20.29
CA GLY A 146 0.19 -1.11 -20.68
C GLY A 146 0.79 -2.17 -19.74
N THR A 147 2.08 -2.10 -19.47
CA THR A 147 2.75 -3.04 -18.55
C THR A 147 2.27 -2.87 -17.11
N GLY A 148 2.05 -1.62 -16.67
CA GLY A 148 1.47 -1.29 -15.36
C GLY A 148 0.06 -1.85 -15.19
N CYS A 149 -0.81 -1.69 -16.20
CA CYS A 149 -2.15 -2.27 -16.18
C CYS A 149 -2.10 -3.80 -16.06
N VAL A 150 -1.33 -4.47 -16.93
CA VAL A 150 -1.24 -5.94 -16.93
C VAL A 150 -0.68 -6.45 -15.60
N GLY A 151 0.37 -5.82 -15.07
CA GLY A 151 1.00 -6.22 -13.81
C GLY A 151 0.05 -6.09 -12.62
N PHE A 152 -0.60 -4.93 -12.46
CA PHE A 152 -1.54 -4.73 -11.35
C PHE A 152 -2.82 -5.55 -11.51
N ALA A 153 -3.33 -5.72 -12.73
CA ALA A 153 -4.47 -6.59 -13.01
C ALA A 153 -4.18 -8.06 -12.64
N ALA A 154 -3.00 -8.57 -13.04
CA ALA A 154 -2.58 -9.92 -12.71
C ALA A 154 -2.37 -10.10 -11.20
N PHE A 155 -1.77 -9.12 -10.53
CA PHE A 155 -1.60 -9.13 -9.08
C PHE A 155 -2.95 -9.16 -8.35
N SER A 156 -3.88 -8.29 -8.75
CA SER A 156 -5.24 -8.28 -8.19
C SER A 156 -5.97 -9.61 -8.41
N ALA A 157 -5.89 -10.18 -9.62
CA ALA A 157 -6.46 -11.49 -9.92
C ALA A 157 -5.87 -12.60 -9.06
N ALA A 158 -4.55 -12.59 -8.84
CA ALA A 158 -3.86 -13.58 -8.02
C ALA A 158 -4.27 -13.48 -6.55
N ILE A 159 -4.37 -12.27 -6.01
CA ILE A 159 -4.84 -12.03 -4.64
C ILE A 159 -6.29 -12.47 -4.49
N ASP A 160 -7.18 -12.07 -5.40
CA ASP A 160 -8.59 -12.49 -5.40
C ASP A 160 -8.73 -14.02 -5.52
N TYR A 161 -7.90 -14.68 -6.33
CA TYR A 161 -7.87 -16.13 -6.45
C TYR A 161 -7.43 -16.79 -5.14
N TYR A 162 -6.36 -16.29 -4.52
CA TYR A 162 -5.84 -16.79 -3.26
C TYR A 162 -6.89 -16.68 -2.15
N MET A 163 -7.56 -15.54 -2.02
CA MET A 163 -8.56 -15.33 -0.96
C MET A 163 -9.84 -16.15 -1.15
N ARG A 164 -10.13 -16.58 -2.39
CA ARG A 164 -11.30 -17.41 -2.69
C ARG A 164 -11.04 -18.91 -2.51
N HIS A 165 -9.78 -19.33 -2.48
CA HIS A 165 -9.38 -20.75 -2.42
C HIS A 165 -8.49 -21.09 -1.21
N GLY A 166 -8.07 -20.09 -0.44
CA GLY A 166 -7.25 -20.22 0.76
C GLY A 166 -8.03 -20.15 2.05
#